data_AF-A0A7S2D8F9-F1
#
_entry.id   AF-A0A7S2D8F9-F1
#
_cell.length_a   1.000
_cell.length_b   1.000
_cell.length_c   1.000
_cell.angle_alpha   90.00
_cell.angle_beta   90.00
_cell.angle_gamma   90.00
#
_symmetry.space_group_name_H-M   'P 1'
#
loop_
_entity.id
_entity.type
_entity.pdbx_description
1 polymer ?
#
loop_
_entity_poly.entity_id
_entity_poly.type
_entity_poly.pdbx_seq_one_letter_code
_entity_poly.pdbx_strand_id
1 'polypeptide(L)'
;EYARANGLAPPVADSPQNSLAEPSRAVWPNTSFLTADKRPKWREATHGQVAMLGWECLAKGFMAGKWTRADGEGLSDVELNDDNGSAWRDMQLRRAYLSGSTNFDRRDRAQEVATKCAMGLPEVALGYVISQAISSHASSFALVGTTSLHHFQQNAKAAALTSPVARFTPDELLYLEAGHAAPPSSPPSHSSSSSSSSS
;
A
#
# COMPACT_ATOMS: atom_id res chain seq x y z
N GLU A 1 -8.69 -28.06 10.15
CA GLU A 1 -8.94 -29.51 10.03
C GLU A 1 -8.52 -30.08 8.68
N TYR A 2 -8.93 -29.46 7.56
CA TYR A 2 -8.57 -29.86 6.19
C TYR A 2 -7.07 -30.11 5.96
N ALA A 3 -6.19 -29.15 6.30
CA ALA A 3 -4.75 -29.27 6.04
C ALA A 3 -4.13 -30.51 6.70
N ARG A 4 -4.43 -30.71 7.99
CA ARG A 4 -3.99 -31.88 8.77
C ARG A 4 -4.50 -33.20 8.17
N ALA A 5 -5.76 -33.25 7.73
CA ALA A 5 -6.35 -34.45 7.13
C ALA A 5 -5.73 -34.82 5.77
N ASN A 6 -5.07 -33.88 5.09
CA ASN A 6 -4.47 -34.05 3.77
C ASN A 6 -2.94 -33.99 3.77
N GLY A 7 -2.29 -34.02 4.94
CA GLY A 7 -0.82 -33.93 5.04
C GLY A 7 -0.23 -32.60 4.57
N LEU A 8 -1.02 -31.53 4.56
CA LEU A 8 -0.61 -30.17 4.19
C LEU A 8 -0.23 -29.37 5.45
N ALA A 9 0.69 -28.42 5.29
CA ALA A 9 0.95 -27.42 6.33
C ALA A 9 -0.32 -26.59 6.61
N PRO A 10 -0.65 -26.31 7.88
CA PRO A 10 -1.73 -25.37 8.21
C PRO A 10 -1.47 -23.99 7.60
N PRO A 11 -2.51 -23.25 7.20
CA PRO A 11 -2.32 -21.87 6.76
C PRO A 11 -1.78 -21.03 7.93
N VAL A 12 -0.74 -20.24 7.66
CA VAL A 12 -0.19 -19.27 8.60
C VAL A 12 -0.32 -17.89 7.98
N ALA A 13 -0.90 -16.95 8.71
CA ALA A 13 -1.11 -15.59 8.24
C ALA A 13 -0.86 -14.58 9.36
N ASP A 14 -0.44 -13.39 8.97
CA ASP A 14 -0.37 -12.19 9.79
C ASP A 14 -1.17 -11.08 9.10
N SER A 15 -1.74 -10.16 9.87
CA SER A 15 -2.56 -9.07 9.35
C SER A 15 -2.18 -7.74 9.99
N PRO A 16 -0.99 -7.21 9.68
CA PRO A 16 -0.60 -5.86 10.08
C PRO A 16 -1.20 -4.80 9.15
N GLN A 17 -1.26 -3.57 9.65
CA GLN A 17 -1.47 -2.40 8.80
C GLN A 17 -0.31 -2.32 7.81
N ASN A 18 -0.61 -2.18 6.52
CA ASN A 18 0.42 -2.12 5.48
C ASN A 18 0.02 -1.16 4.36
N SER A 19 0.63 0.03 4.34
CA SER A 19 0.44 1.04 3.30
C SER A 19 1.72 1.82 3.01
N LEU A 20 1.70 2.64 1.96
CA LEU A 20 2.81 3.54 1.63
C LEU A 20 2.95 4.66 2.69
N ALA A 21 1.84 5.26 3.12
CA ALA A 21 1.86 6.12 4.30
C ALA A 21 1.92 5.26 5.56
N GLU A 22 2.83 5.54 6.48
CA GLU A 22 2.99 4.76 7.70
C GLU A 22 2.42 5.53 8.88
N PRO A 23 1.63 4.89 9.75
CA PRO A 23 1.17 5.56 10.94
C PRO A 23 2.35 5.69 11.94
N SER A 24 2.42 6.80 12.67
CA SER A 24 3.42 7.05 13.71
C SER A 24 3.26 6.13 14.93
N ARG A 25 2.10 5.48 15.05
CA ARG A 25 1.72 4.56 16.13
C ARG A 25 0.64 3.59 15.66
N ALA A 26 0.34 2.56 16.45
CA ALA A 26 -0.85 1.76 16.23
C ALA A 26 -2.08 2.67 16.23
N VAL A 27 -2.87 2.63 15.15
CA VAL A 27 -4.04 3.49 14.96
C VAL A 27 -5.17 3.03 15.90
N TRP A 28 -5.34 1.72 16.04
CA TRP A 28 -6.36 1.10 16.87
C TRP A 28 -5.72 0.28 18.00
N PRO A 29 -6.39 0.14 19.16
CA PRO A 29 -5.91 -0.73 20.23
C PRO A 29 -5.64 -2.16 19.74
N ASN A 30 -4.55 -2.75 20.22
CA ASN A 30 -4.15 -4.14 19.90
C ASN A 30 -3.91 -4.41 18.41
N THR A 31 -3.55 -3.39 17.63
CA THR A 31 -3.17 -3.55 16.23
C THR A 31 -1.68 -3.31 16.01
N SER A 32 -1.12 -3.97 14.98
CA SER A 32 0.27 -3.81 14.54
C SER A 32 0.32 -3.11 13.18
N PHE A 33 1.47 -2.53 12.84
CA PHE A 33 1.72 -1.89 11.56
C PHE A 33 3.15 -2.17 11.09
N LEU A 34 3.33 -2.25 9.77
CA LEU A 34 4.63 -2.45 9.14
C LEU A 34 5.13 -1.14 8.55
N THR A 35 6.27 -0.68 9.06
CA THR A 35 7.07 0.37 8.45
C THR A 35 8.02 -0.20 7.40
N ALA A 36 8.50 0.64 6.50
CA ALA A 36 9.42 0.28 5.41
C ALA A 36 10.67 -0.41 5.94
N ASP A 37 11.23 0.04 7.06
CA ASP A 37 12.40 -0.57 7.70
C ASP A 37 12.10 -1.92 8.38
N LYS A 38 10.85 -2.16 8.79
CA LYS A 38 10.41 -3.41 9.42
C LYS A 38 10.01 -4.47 8.40
N ARG A 39 9.54 -4.08 7.21
CA ARG A 39 9.04 -5.02 6.19
C ARG A 39 10.12 -6.03 5.75
N PRO A 40 11.39 -5.67 5.49
CA PRO A 40 12.45 -6.63 5.22
C PRO A 40 12.69 -7.61 6.37
N LYS A 41 12.70 -7.12 7.62
CA LYS A 41 12.91 -7.95 8.82
C LYS A 41 11.77 -8.94 9.04
N TRP A 42 10.53 -8.51 8.81
CA TRP A 42 9.36 -9.39 8.86
C TRP A 42 9.45 -10.50 7.81
N ARG A 43 9.88 -10.17 6.58
CA ARG A 43 10.07 -11.18 5.52
C ARG A 43 11.17 -12.18 5.87
N GLU A 44 12.28 -11.70 6.42
CA GLU A 44 13.38 -12.55 6.88
C GLU A 44 12.91 -13.51 7.97
N ALA A 45 12.26 -12.99 9.02
CA ALA A 45 11.77 -13.77 10.15
C ALA A 45 10.71 -14.81 9.76
N THR A 46 9.91 -14.53 8.73
CA THR A 46 8.86 -15.44 8.26
C THR A 46 9.32 -16.40 7.16
N HIS A 47 10.53 -16.19 6.62
CA HIS A 47 11.04 -16.89 5.43
C HIS A 47 10.06 -16.89 4.24
N GLY A 48 9.17 -15.89 4.18
CA GLY A 48 8.08 -15.82 3.21
C GLY A 48 7.00 -16.88 3.34
N GLN A 49 6.97 -17.65 4.43
CA GLN A 49 6.00 -18.73 4.65
C GLN A 49 4.72 -18.27 5.35
N VAL A 50 4.67 -17.01 5.81
CA VAL A 50 3.48 -16.40 6.41
C VAL A 50 2.80 -15.53 5.37
N ALA A 51 1.51 -15.75 5.14
CA ALA A 51 0.72 -14.89 4.27
C ALA A 51 0.45 -13.55 4.97
N MET A 52 0.72 -12.43 4.29
CA MET A 52 0.40 -11.10 4.80
C MET A 52 -0.96 -10.64 4.28
N LEU A 53 -1.89 -10.37 5.18
CA LEU A 53 -3.20 -9.78 4.89
C LEU A 53 -3.17 -8.31 5.32
N GLY A 54 -2.60 -7.46 4.48
CA GLY A 54 -2.38 -6.04 4.80
C GLY A 54 -3.70 -5.27 4.83
N TRP A 55 -4.05 -4.68 5.98
CA TRP A 55 -5.22 -3.81 6.09
C TRP A 55 -4.84 -2.33 6.03
N GLU A 56 -5.85 -1.48 5.79
CA GLU A 56 -5.67 -0.04 5.67
C GLU A 56 -4.66 0.36 4.59
N CYS A 57 -4.67 -0.34 3.44
CA CYS A 57 -3.72 -0.12 2.34
C CYS A 57 -3.67 1.32 1.81
N LEU A 58 -4.74 2.09 2.00
CA LEU A 58 -4.84 3.50 1.63
C LEU A 58 -4.75 4.46 2.82
N ALA A 59 -4.27 4.01 3.99
CA ALA A 59 -4.11 4.79 5.21
C ALA A 59 -5.40 5.57 5.59
N LYS A 60 -6.53 4.85 5.63
CA LYS A 60 -7.88 5.39 5.87
C LYS A 60 -8.28 6.57 4.96
N GLY A 61 -7.74 6.60 3.75
CA GLY A 61 -8.03 7.61 2.75
C GLY A 61 -6.98 8.71 2.64
N PHE A 62 -5.93 8.71 3.47
CA PHE A 62 -4.81 9.63 3.28
C PHE A 62 -4.21 9.51 1.87
N MET A 63 -4.01 8.27 1.40
CA MET A 63 -3.54 7.98 0.04
C MET A 63 -4.64 8.07 -1.03
N ALA A 64 -5.84 8.52 -0.66
CA ALA A 64 -6.92 8.88 -1.56
C ALA A 64 -7.22 10.39 -1.53
N GLY A 65 -6.37 11.17 -0.86
CA GLY A 65 -6.51 12.62 -0.80
C GLY A 65 -7.39 13.17 0.30
N LYS A 66 -7.78 12.36 1.30
CA LYS A 66 -8.72 12.74 2.36
C LYS A 66 -8.27 13.96 3.18
N TRP A 67 -6.97 14.10 3.43
CA TRP A 67 -6.41 15.17 4.25
C TRP A 67 -5.31 15.92 3.52
N THR A 68 -5.15 17.19 3.85
CA THR A 68 -4.10 18.11 3.42
C THR A 68 -3.07 18.31 4.54
N ARG A 69 -1.95 18.97 4.25
CA ARG A 69 -0.93 19.30 5.27
C ARG A 69 -1.51 20.16 6.40
N ALA A 70 -2.40 21.10 6.06
CA ALA A 70 -3.07 21.98 7.03
C ALA A 70 -3.99 21.22 8.00
N ASP A 71 -4.55 20.07 7.61
CA ASP A 71 -5.41 19.25 8.50
C ASP A 71 -4.63 18.60 9.66
N GLY A 72 -3.29 18.63 9.61
CA GLY A 72 -2.40 18.15 10.67
C GLY A 72 -1.94 19.24 11.63
N GLU A 73 -2.19 20.51 11.33
CA GLU A 73 -1.78 21.64 12.16
C GLU A 73 -2.73 21.82 13.34
N GLY A 74 -2.20 22.16 14.52
CA GLY A 74 -3.01 22.50 15.68
C GLY A 74 -3.91 21.38 16.22
N LEU A 75 -3.59 20.11 15.93
CA LEU A 75 -4.34 18.98 16.47
C LEU A 75 -4.30 19.00 18.00
N SER A 76 -5.47 19.18 18.61
CA SER A 76 -5.68 19.11 20.06
C SER A 76 -6.25 17.75 20.46
N ASP A 77 -5.96 17.33 21.68
CA ASP A 77 -6.53 16.11 22.25
C ASP A 77 -8.03 16.28 22.51
N VAL A 78 -8.80 15.29 22.08
CA VAL A 78 -10.23 15.16 22.35
C VAL A 78 -10.43 13.88 23.14
N GLU A 79 -11.07 13.95 24.30
CA GLU A 79 -11.47 12.76 25.06
C GLU A 79 -12.68 12.11 24.39
N LEU A 80 -12.70 10.77 24.32
CA LEU A 80 -13.81 10.02 23.73
C LEU A 80 -15.03 10.07 24.66
N ASN A 81 -16.20 10.39 24.11
CA ASN A 81 -17.49 10.27 24.76
C ASN A 81 -18.54 9.72 23.77
N ASP A 82 -19.76 9.50 24.27
CA ASP A 82 -20.83 8.84 23.51
C ASP A 82 -21.25 9.61 22.25
N ASP A 83 -21.04 10.93 22.21
CA ASP A 83 -21.50 11.81 21.14
C ASP A 83 -20.41 12.14 20.10
N ASN A 84 -19.14 11.89 20.41
CA ASN A 84 -18.01 12.39 19.60
C ASN A 84 -17.17 11.31 18.92
N GLY A 85 -17.59 10.04 18.96
CA GLY A 85 -16.78 8.91 18.47
C GLY A 85 -16.29 9.04 17.03
N SER A 86 -17.03 9.69 16.13
CA SER A 86 -16.56 9.97 14.76
C SER A 86 -15.46 11.03 14.71
N ALA A 87 -15.61 12.13 15.43
CA ALA A 87 -14.60 13.19 15.51
C ALA A 87 -13.32 12.69 16.19
N TRP A 88 -13.47 11.94 17.29
CA TRP A 88 -12.37 11.29 17.99
C TRP A 88 -11.61 10.34 17.06
N ARG A 89 -12.30 9.44 16.34
CA ARG A 89 -11.67 8.52 15.39
C ARG A 89 -10.89 9.26 14.29
N ASP A 90 -11.47 10.33 13.74
CA ASP A 90 -10.83 11.10 12.69
C ASP A 90 -9.58 11.85 13.20
N MET A 91 -9.64 12.43 14.40
CA MET A 91 -8.48 13.01 15.08
C MET A 91 -7.37 11.98 15.31
N GLN A 92 -7.70 10.78 15.80
CA GLN A 92 -6.72 9.72 16.04
C GLN A 92 -6.00 9.30 14.75
N LEU A 93 -6.73 9.26 13.63
CA LEU A 93 -6.15 8.99 12.32
C LEU A 93 -5.23 10.13 11.85
N ARG A 94 -5.66 11.38 12.03
CA ARG A 94 -4.85 12.55 11.68
C ARG A 94 -3.53 12.55 12.45
N ARG A 95 -3.56 12.30 13.76
CA ARG A 95 -2.35 12.19 14.60
C ARG A 95 -1.41 11.06 14.15
N ALA A 96 -1.97 9.95 13.68
CA ALA A 96 -1.17 8.82 13.21
C ALA A 96 -0.49 9.11 11.86
N TYR A 97 -1.22 9.68 10.89
CA TYR A 97 -0.73 9.78 9.51
C TYR A 97 -0.15 11.15 9.12
N LEU A 98 -0.50 12.23 9.83
CA LEU A 98 -0.11 13.60 9.47
C LEU A 98 1.03 14.12 10.37
N SER A 99 1.65 13.24 11.16
CA SER A 99 2.79 13.57 12.00
C SER A 99 4.04 13.81 11.14
N GLY A 100 4.45 15.08 10.99
CA GLY A 100 5.61 15.46 10.19
C GLY A 100 5.37 15.44 8.68
N SER A 101 6.43 15.58 7.88
CA SER A 101 6.32 15.66 6.41
C SER A 101 6.36 14.31 5.71
N THR A 102 6.93 13.27 6.31
CA THR A 102 7.34 12.03 5.62
C THR A 102 6.22 11.39 4.81
N ASN A 103 5.02 11.24 5.36
CA ASN A 103 3.89 10.63 4.64
C ASN A 103 3.41 11.50 3.48
N PHE A 104 3.45 12.83 3.62
CA PHE A 104 3.13 13.72 2.52
C PHE A 104 4.21 13.66 1.44
N ASP A 105 5.48 13.56 1.80
CA ASP A 105 6.57 13.44 0.82
C ASP A 105 6.44 12.12 0.04
N ARG A 106 6.02 11.03 0.70
CA ARG A 106 5.65 9.76 0.03
C ARG A 106 4.45 9.91 -0.90
N ARG A 107 3.43 10.67 -0.47
CA ARG A 107 2.25 10.96 -1.28
C ARG A 107 2.61 11.80 -2.51
N ASP A 108 3.50 12.78 -2.38
CA ASP A 108 3.97 13.62 -3.47
C ASP A 108 4.68 12.78 -4.53
N ARG A 109 5.58 11.88 -4.12
CA ARG A 109 6.21 10.90 -5.02
C ARG A 109 5.22 9.94 -5.67
N ALA A 110 4.25 9.44 -4.91
CA ALA A 110 3.19 8.61 -5.47
C ALA A 110 2.34 9.37 -6.50
N GLN A 111 2.13 10.67 -6.30
CA GLN A 111 1.45 11.53 -7.26
C GLN A 111 2.27 11.77 -8.52
N GLU A 112 3.60 11.91 -8.42
CA GLU A 112 4.49 11.96 -9.57
C GLU A 112 4.41 10.68 -10.41
N VAL A 113 4.44 9.51 -9.76
CA VAL A 113 4.27 8.20 -10.43
C VAL A 113 2.89 8.07 -11.05
N ALA A 114 1.84 8.51 -10.34
CA ALA A 114 0.46 8.49 -10.83
C ALA A 114 0.35 9.24 -12.16
N THR A 115 0.93 10.44 -12.24
CA THR A 115 0.99 11.23 -13.47
C THR A 115 1.74 10.50 -14.59
N LYS A 116 2.91 9.92 -14.31
CA LYS A 116 3.72 9.20 -15.31
C LYS A 116 3.02 7.98 -15.88
N CYS A 117 2.24 7.27 -15.06
CA CYS A 117 1.56 6.04 -15.45
C CYS A 117 0.10 6.25 -15.91
N ALA A 118 -0.40 7.49 -15.95
CA ALA A 118 -1.81 7.80 -16.16
C ALA A 118 -2.76 7.05 -15.18
N MET A 119 -2.36 7.01 -13.92
CA MET A 119 -3.08 6.36 -12.83
C MET A 119 -3.51 7.40 -11.78
N GLY A 120 -4.44 7.03 -10.90
CA GLY A 120 -4.80 7.81 -9.72
C GLY A 120 -3.85 7.54 -8.54
N LEU A 121 -3.72 8.52 -7.65
CA LEU A 121 -3.00 8.36 -6.37
C LEU A 121 -3.41 7.08 -5.58
N PRO A 122 -4.70 6.77 -5.37
CA PRO A 122 -5.08 5.55 -4.65
C PRO A 122 -4.66 4.27 -5.39
N GLU A 123 -4.58 4.32 -6.72
CA GLU A 123 -4.18 3.18 -7.54
C GLU A 123 -2.68 2.90 -7.37
N VAL A 124 -1.83 3.93 -7.40
CA VAL A 124 -0.39 3.82 -7.12
C VAL A 124 -0.14 3.32 -5.70
N ALA A 125 -0.85 3.86 -4.72
CA ALA A 125 -0.70 3.47 -3.32
C ALA A 125 -1.07 1.99 -3.09
N LEU A 126 -2.13 1.51 -3.74
CA LEU A 126 -2.49 0.09 -3.68
C LEU A 126 -1.50 -0.78 -4.44
N GLY A 127 -1.04 -0.32 -5.60
CA GLY A 127 0.00 -0.95 -6.40
C GLY A 127 1.30 -1.18 -5.63
N TYR A 128 1.70 -0.20 -4.80
CA TYR A 128 2.81 -0.36 -3.86
C TYR A 128 2.62 -1.56 -2.93
N VAL A 129 1.45 -1.69 -2.29
CA VAL A 129 1.16 -2.80 -1.37
C VAL A 129 1.18 -4.15 -2.09
N ILE A 130 0.60 -4.22 -3.29
CA ILE A 130 0.56 -5.43 -4.11
C ILE A 130 1.97 -5.84 -4.56
N SER A 131 2.78 -4.87 -4.96
CA SER A 131 4.15 -5.11 -5.46
C SER A 131 5.07 -5.67 -4.39
N GLN A 132 4.81 -5.40 -3.10
CA GLN A 132 5.54 -6.05 -2.00
C GLN A 132 5.40 -7.59 -2.00
N ALA A 133 4.30 -8.11 -2.53
CA ALA A 133 4.07 -9.56 -2.71
C ALA A 133 4.93 -10.17 -3.81
N ILE A 134 5.37 -9.36 -4.78
CA ILE A 134 6.13 -9.82 -5.95
C ILE A 134 7.63 -9.79 -5.65
N SER A 135 8.07 -8.77 -4.92
CA SER A 135 9.47 -8.63 -4.49
C SER A 135 9.87 -9.59 -3.37
N SER A 136 8.93 -10.38 -2.84
CA SER A 136 9.20 -11.37 -1.82
C SER A 136 8.50 -12.67 -2.16
N HIS A 137 9.12 -13.82 -1.92
CA HIS A 137 8.46 -15.11 -2.09
C HIS A 137 7.27 -15.34 -1.12
N ALA A 138 6.79 -14.28 -0.44
CA ALA A 138 5.68 -14.28 0.48
C ALA A 138 4.37 -13.88 -0.22
N SER A 139 3.30 -14.62 0.06
CA SER A 139 1.96 -14.23 -0.40
C SER A 139 1.47 -13.00 0.39
N SER A 140 1.46 -11.82 -0.24
CA SER A 140 0.91 -10.60 0.34
C SER A 140 -0.36 -10.17 -0.40
N PHE A 141 -1.40 -9.88 0.36
CA PHE A 141 -2.72 -9.48 -0.14
C PHE A 141 -3.09 -8.12 0.41
N ALA A 142 -3.63 -7.27 -0.45
CA ALA A 142 -4.17 -5.99 -0.05
C ALA A 142 -5.66 -6.12 0.30
N LEU A 143 -6.01 -5.81 1.56
CA LEU A 143 -7.40 -5.76 2.00
C LEU A 143 -7.95 -4.36 1.81
N VAL A 144 -8.92 -4.24 0.91
CA VAL A 144 -9.59 -2.96 0.59
C VAL A 144 -11.07 -3.01 0.99
N GLY A 145 -11.56 -1.88 1.49
CA GLY A 145 -12.97 -1.70 1.83
C GLY A 145 -13.46 -0.34 1.34
N THR A 146 -14.62 -0.31 0.69
CA THR A 146 -15.24 0.92 0.19
C THR A 146 -16.73 0.72 0.02
N THR A 147 -17.50 1.81 0.18
CA THR A 147 -18.94 1.87 -0.12
C THR A 147 -19.22 2.53 -1.48
N SER A 148 -18.18 2.95 -2.20
CA SER A 148 -18.27 3.60 -3.51
C SER A 148 -17.85 2.64 -4.63
N LEU A 149 -18.71 2.49 -5.64
CA LEU A 149 -18.41 1.72 -6.85
C LEU A 149 -17.18 2.26 -7.58
N HIS A 150 -17.02 3.58 -7.64
CA HIS A 150 -15.87 4.21 -8.28
C HIS A 150 -14.55 3.81 -7.59
N HIS A 151 -14.50 3.89 -6.26
CA HIS A 151 -13.31 3.46 -5.51
C HIS A 151 -13.05 1.95 -5.67
N PHE A 152 -14.10 1.13 -5.77
CA PHE A 152 -13.93 -0.30 -6.02
C PHE A 152 -13.29 -0.55 -7.38
N GLN A 153 -13.73 0.15 -8.43
CA GLN A 153 -13.15 0.08 -9.77
C GLN A 153 -11.68 0.52 -9.78
N GLN A 154 -11.33 1.58 -9.05
CA GLN A 154 -9.93 2.00 -8.90
C GLN A 154 -9.07 0.92 -8.23
N ASN A 155 -9.56 0.31 -7.14
CA ASN A 155 -8.85 -0.76 -6.46
C ASN A 155 -8.65 -1.98 -7.40
N ALA A 156 -9.69 -2.38 -8.13
CA ALA A 156 -9.62 -3.47 -9.09
C ALA A 156 -8.66 -3.18 -10.24
N LYS A 157 -8.66 -1.95 -10.78
CA LYS A 157 -7.75 -1.49 -11.82
C LYS A 157 -6.29 -1.52 -11.35
N ALA A 158 -6.02 -1.12 -10.11
CA ALA A 158 -4.67 -1.20 -9.54
C ALA A 158 -4.19 -2.65 -9.34
N ALA A 159 -5.11 -3.58 -9.05
CA ALA A 159 -4.79 -4.99 -8.85
C ALA A 159 -4.77 -5.84 -10.13
N ALA A 160 -5.20 -5.29 -11.26
CA ALA A 160 -5.19 -6.01 -12.54
C ALA A 160 -3.76 -6.38 -12.94
N LEU A 161 -3.57 -7.57 -13.53
CA LEU A 161 -2.26 -8.03 -14.01
C LEU A 161 -1.66 -7.13 -15.09
N THR A 162 -2.51 -6.42 -15.83
CA THR A 162 -2.15 -5.45 -16.87
C THR A 162 -1.89 -4.05 -16.32
N SER A 163 -2.07 -3.84 -15.02
CA SER A 163 -1.90 -2.54 -14.39
C SER A 163 -0.42 -2.18 -14.32
N PRO A 164 -0.01 -0.96 -14.74
CA PRO A 164 1.39 -0.53 -14.68
C PRO A 164 1.91 -0.40 -13.24
N VAL A 165 1.02 -0.35 -12.24
CA VAL A 165 1.37 -0.18 -10.82
C VAL A 165 1.30 -1.48 -10.02
N ALA A 166 0.85 -2.59 -10.62
CA ALA A 166 0.74 -3.87 -9.92
C ALA A 166 2.10 -4.59 -9.74
N ARG A 167 3.17 -4.06 -10.34
CA ARG A 167 4.49 -4.71 -10.40
C ARG A 167 5.65 -3.72 -10.32
N PHE A 168 5.65 -2.86 -9.30
CA PHE A 168 6.80 -2.01 -9.04
C PHE A 168 8.05 -2.85 -8.76
N THR A 169 9.15 -2.42 -9.36
CA THR A 169 10.50 -2.91 -9.09
C THR A 169 10.97 -2.51 -7.69
N PRO A 170 12.01 -3.16 -7.14
CA PRO A 170 12.59 -2.77 -5.86
C PRO A 170 13.01 -1.28 -5.81
N ASP A 171 13.56 -0.74 -6.89
CA ASP A 171 14.00 0.66 -6.93
C ASP A 171 12.81 1.63 -6.98
N GLU A 172 11.72 1.28 -7.67
CA GLU A 172 10.48 2.06 -7.65
C GLU A 172 9.83 2.06 -6.26
N LEU A 173 9.86 0.92 -5.57
CA LEU A 173 9.41 0.84 -4.17
C LEU A 173 10.26 1.73 -3.26
N LEU A 174 11.58 1.71 -3.41
CA LEU A 174 12.51 2.57 -2.65
C LEU A 174 12.34 4.06 -2.96
N TYR A 175 12.07 4.41 -4.22
CA TYR A 175 11.72 5.78 -4.60
C TYR A 175 10.43 6.21 -3.91
N LEU A 176 9.35 5.41 -3.96
CA LEU A 176 8.10 5.74 -3.27
C LEU A 176 8.33 5.93 -1.76
N GLU A 177 9.08 5.03 -1.11
CA GLU A 177 9.34 5.05 0.33
C GLU A 177 10.21 6.23 0.77
N ALA A 178 11.32 6.50 0.06
CA ALA A 178 12.41 7.35 0.55
C ALA A 178 12.99 8.33 -0.48
N GLY A 179 12.51 8.33 -1.73
CA GLY A 179 12.95 9.26 -2.77
C GLY A 179 14.34 8.98 -3.38
N HIS A 180 14.86 7.76 -3.21
CA HIS A 180 16.06 7.31 -3.92
C HIS A 180 15.85 7.36 -5.44
N ALA A 181 16.92 7.46 -6.24
CA ALA A 181 16.81 7.62 -7.68
C ALA A 181 15.91 6.54 -8.31
N ALA A 182 14.78 6.97 -8.90
CA ALA A 182 13.91 6.07 -9.64
C ALA A 182 14.68 5.52 -10.86
N PRO A 183 14.60 4.21 -11.17
CA PRO A 183 15.20 3.69 -12.39
C PRO A 183 14.48 4.30 -13.60
N PRO A 184 15.14 4.41 -14.76
CA PRO A 184 14.46 4.81 -15.99
C PRO A 184 13.34 3.80 -16.28
N SER A 185 12.11 4.30 -16.41
CA SER A 185 10.94 3.50 -16.74
C SER A 185 11.24 2.66 -17.99
N SER A 186 11.23 1.33 -17.86
CA SER A 186 11.44 0.46 -19.01
C SER A 186 10.27 0.64 -19.98
N PRO A 187 10.51 0.96 -21.26
CA PRO A 187 9.45 1.00 -22.25
C PRO A 187 8.89 -0.42 -22.48
N PRO A 188 7.62 -0.57 -22.89
CA PRO A 188 7.07 -1.87 -23.26
C PRO A 188 7.90 -2.45 -24.40
N SER A 189 8.43 -3.66 -24.20
CA SER A 189 9.13 -4.42 -25.23
C SER A 189 8.14 -4.84 -26.32
N HIS A 190 7.97 -4.01 -27.35
CA HIS A 190 7.34 -4.45 -28.59
C HIS A 190 8.37 -5.21 -29.41
N SER A 191 8.38 -6.54 -29.28
CA SER A 191 9.04 -7.43 -30.23
C SER A 191 8.19 -7.47 -31.52
N SER A 192 8.42 -6.52 -32.41
CA SER A 192 7.91 -6.59 -33.78
C SER A 192 8.82 -7.52 -34.58
N SER A 193 8.53 -8.81 -34.59
CA SER A 193 9.09 -9.74 -35.58
C SER A 193 8.30 -9.60 -36.88
N SER A 194 8.73 -8.67 -37.74
CA SER A 194 8.32 -8.64 -39.14
C SER A 194 9.17 -9.64 -39.93
N SER A 195 8.59 -10.81 -40.17
CA SER A 195 9.13 -11.81 -41.10
C SER A 195 8.83 -11.37 -42.53
N SER A 196 9.82 -10.77 -43.19
CA SER A 196 9.79 -10.57 -44.64
C SER A 196 9.95 -11.92 -45.32
N SER A 197 8.89 -12.44 -45.93
CA SER A 197 8.96 -13.57 -46.85
C SER A 197 9.09 -13.01 -48.26
N SER A 198 10.27 -13.16 -48.85
CA SER A 198 10.50 -12.99 -50.28
C SER A 198 10.21 -14.32 -50.97
N SER A 199 9.29 -14.33 -51.94
CA SER A 199 9.27 -15.19 -53.13
C SER A 199 8.25 -14.63 -54.13
#